data_AF-D6D4F0-F1
#
_entry.id   AF-D6D4F0-F1
#
_cell.length_a   1.000
_cell.length_b   1.000
_cell.length_c   1.000
_cell.angle_alpha   90.00
_cell.angle_beta   90.00
_cell.angle_gamma   90.00
#
_symmetry.space_group_name_H-M   'P 1'
#
loop_
_entity.id
_entity.type
_entity.pdbx_description
1 polymer ?
#
loop_
_entity_poly.entity_id
_entity_poly.type
_entity_poly.pdbx_seq_one_letter_code
_entity_poly.pdbx_strand_id
1 'polypeptide(L)'
;MGTLHRSIEEGLIPVAELREQTEIIHQICIENLETLNDDVLAECLQPLPFKHPVAETKYEALSWSFKHEMWHSAEMEAIKRELGYPIVWMEG
;
A
#
# COMPACT_ATOMS: atom_id res chain seq x y z
N MET A 1 18.76 17.30 20.81
CA MET A 1 18.31 18.25 19.76
C MET A 1 17.27 17.53 18.93
N GLY A 2 15.98 17.73 19.24
CA GLY A 2 14.89 17.11 18.50
C GLY A 2 14.70 17.85 17.18
N THR A 3 14.72 17.13 16.08
CA THR A 3 14.23 17.64 14.80
C THR A 3 12.75 17.95 14.95
N LEU A 4 12.43 19.23 15.04
CA LEU A 4 11.07 19.76 14.90
C LEU A 4 10.49 19.21 13.60
N HIS A 5 9.52 18.30 13.72
CA HIS A 5 8.72 17.83 12.59
C HIS A 5 8.02 19.05 11.99
N ARG A 6 8.53 19.54 10.86
CA ARG A 6 7.91 20.64 10.10
C ARG A 6 6.62 20.15 9.48
N SER A 7 5.52 20.22 10.23
CA SER A 7 4.18 20.15 9.67
C SER A 7 3.25 20.99 10.54
N ILE A 8 3.51 22.29 10.55
CA ILE A 8 2.58 23.27 11.09
C ILE A 8 1.68 23.66 9.93
N GLU A 9 0.50 23.03 9.88
CA GLU A 9 -0.77 23.44 9.25
C GLU A 9 -0.85 23.78 7.74
N GLU A 10 0.22 24.16 7.04
CA GLU A 10 0.20 24.34 5.58
C GLU A 10 0.51 23.01 4.87
N GLY A 11 -0.46 22.47 4.12
CA GLY A 11 -0.29 21.26 3.31
C GLY A 11 -0.83 19.96 3.90
N LEU A 12 -1.67 20.02 4.94
CA LEU A 12 -2.40 18.84 5.41
C LEU A 12 -3.46 18.43 4.38
N ILE A 13 -3.36 17.21 3.87
CA ILE A 13 -4.38 16.61 3.01
C ILE A 13 -5.57 16.22 3.90
N PRO A 14 -6.80 16.67 3.60
CA PRO A 14 -7.98 16.27 4.36
C PRO A 14 -8.16 14.74 4.37
N VAL A 15 -8.64 14.19 5.50
CA VAL A 15 -8.91 12.74 5.62
C VAL A 15 -9.88 12.24 4.54
N ALA A 16 -10.83 13.07 4.13
CA ALA A 16 -11.75 12.74 3.05
C ALA A 16 -11.04 12.54 1.70
N GLU A 17 -10.03 13.36 1.41
CA GLU A 17 -9.23 13.26 0.19
C GLU A 17 -8.30 12.05 0.25
N LEU A 18 -7.66 11.78 1.40
CA LEU A 18 -6.89 10.55 1.61
C LEU A 18 -7.74 9.29 1.38
N ARG A 19 -8.98 9.30 1.88
CA ARG A 19 -9.93 8.19 1.67
C ARG A 19 -10.27 8.01 0.20
N GLU A 20 -10.63 9.09 -0.51
CA GLU A 20 -10.97 9.06 -1.93
C GLU A 20 -9.79 8.57 -2.78
N GLN A 21 -8.57 9.08 -2.53
CA GLN A 21 -7.37 8.62 -3.22
C GLN A 21 -7.11 7.12 -2.99
N THR A 22 -7.31 6.66 -1.75
CA THR A 22 -7.16 5.24 -1.39
C THR A 22 -8.20 4.37 -2.13
N GLU A 23 -9.47 4.79 -2.15
CA GLU A 23 -10.55 4.11 -2.87
C GLU A 23 -10.24 4.01 -4.38
N ILE A 24 -9.80 5.10 -5.01
CA ILE A 24 -9.45 5.13 -6.43
C ILE A 24 -8.29 4.20 -6.74
N ILE A 25 -7.21 4.25 -5.95
CA ILE A 25 -6.02 3.42 -6.18
C ILE A 25 -6.37 1.94 -6.01
N HIS A 26 -7.12 1.57 -4.96
CA HIS A 26 -7.52 0.18 -4.77
C HIS A 26 -8.44 -0.32 -5.88
N GLN A 27 -9.37 0.50 -6.37
CA GLN A 27 -10.22 0.13 -7.49
C GLN A 27 -9.39 -0.15 -8.76
N ILE A 28 -8.42 0.71 -9.07
CA ILE A 28 -7.49 0.51 -10.19
C ILE A 28 -6.69 -0.79 -10.00
N CYS A 29 -6.21 -1.06 -8.78
CA CYS A 29 -5.49 -2.30 -8.47
C CYS A 29 -6.36 -3.53 -8.71
N ILE A 30 -7.62 -3.53 -8.25
CA ILE A 30 -8.57 -4.62 -8.44
C ILE A 30 -8.84 -4.86 -9.92
N GLU A 31 -9.17 -3.80 -10.68
CA GLU A 31 -9.41 -3.90 -12.13
C GLU A 31 -8.18 -4.45 -12.87
N ASN A 32 -6.98 -4.02 -12.50
CA ASN A 32 -5.75 -4.55 -13.10
C ASN A 32 -5.58 -6.05 -12.80
N LEU A 33 -5.86 -6.48 -11.57
CA LEU A 33 -5.79 -7.90 -11.18
C LEU A 33 -6.78 -8.76 -11.97
N GLU A 34 -7.99 -8.27 -12.21
CA GLU A 34 -9.01 -9.00 -12.98
C GLU A 34 -8.59 -9.26 -14.44
N THR A 35 -7.70 -8.43 -14.98
CA THR A 35 -7.17 -8.58 -16.34
C THR A 35 -5.87 -9.41 -16.40
N LEU A 36 -5.35 -9.84 -15.26
CA LEU A 36 -4.07 -10.52 -15.17
C LEU A 36 -4.17 -11.98 -15.63
N ASN A 37 -3.21 -12.43 -16.44
CA ASN A 37 -3.08 -13.85 -16.78
C ASN A 37 -2.02 -14.51 -15.87
N ASP A 38 -2.40 -15.58 -15.18
CA ASP A 38 -1.50 -16.36 -14.32
C ASP A 38 -0.28 -16.92 -15.07
N ASP A 39 -0.40 -17.22 -16.36
CA ASP A 39 0.71 -17.75 -17.17
C ASP A 39 1.94 -16.84 -17.17
N VAL A 40 1.74 -15.52 -17.10
CA VAL A 40 2.85 -14.55 -17.15
C VAL A 40 3.51 -14.37 -15.79
N LEU A 41 2.92 -14.83 -14.69
CA LEU A 41 3.42 -14.57 -13.34
C LEU A 41 4.75 -15.26 -13.03
N ALA A 42 4.99 -16.42 -13.66
CA ALA A 42 6.24 -17.17 -13.53
C ALA A 42 7.40 -16.54 -14.31
N GLU A 43 7.13 -15.57 -15.18
CA GLU A 43 8.18 -14.90 -15.95
C GLU A 43 9.06 -14.03 -15.05
N CYS A 44 10.36 -13.98 -15.39
CA CYS A 44 11.28 -13.03 -14.78
C CYS A 44 10.77 -11.60 -14.94
N LEU A 45 11.11 -10.74 -13.98
CA LEU A 45 10.92 -9.32 -14.15
C LEU A 45 11.66 -8.85 -15.41
N GLN A 46 10.93 -8.12 -16.25
CA GLN A 46 11.55 -7.43 -17.36
C GLN A 46 12.62 -6.48 -16.82
N PRO A 47 13.69 -6.17 -17.58
CA PRO A 47 14.70 -5.23 -17.14
C PRO A 47 14.05 -3.87 -16.86
N LEU A 48 13.81 -3.59 -15.58
CA LEU A 48 13.41 -2.28 -15.10
C LEU A 48 14.68 -1.40 -15.02
N PRO A 49 14.53 -0.06 -15.07
CA PRO A 49 15.67 0.86 -14.90
C PRO A 49 16.41 0.70 -13.56
N PHE A 50 15.85 -0.07 -12.62
CA PHE A 50 16.46 -0.49 -11.37
C PHE A 50 16.09 -1.94 -11.06
N LYS A 51 16.98 -2.67 -10.37
CA LYS A 51 16.66 -4.03 -9.90
C LYS A 51 15.64 -3.95 -8.76
N HIS A 52 14.60 -4.78 -8.81
CA HIS A 52 13.66 -4.89 -7.68
C HIS A 52 14.41 -5.35 -6.43
N PRO A 53 14.16 -4.75 -5.24
CA PRO A 53 14.97 -4.99 -4.05
C PRO A 53 14.96 -6.46 -3.58
N VAL A 54 13.87 -7.18 -3.86
CA VAL A 54 13.63 -8.52 -3.30
C VAL A 54 13.02 -9.55 -4.27
N ALA A 55 12.63 -9.16 -5.49
CA ALA A 55 11.87 -10.03 -6.38
C ALA A 55 12.65 -10.34 -7.65
N GLU A 56 12.50 -11.55 -8.16
CA GLU A 56 13.10 -12.03 -9.41
C GLU A 56 12.03 -12.28 -10.47
N THR A 57 10.84 -12.70 -10.05
CA THR A 57 9.67 -12.95 -10.90
C THR A 57 8.59 -11.88 -10.75
N LYS A 58 7.70 -11.79 -11.75
CA LYS A 58 6.51 -10.93 -11.67
C LYS A 58 5.60 -11.31 -10.50
N TYR A 59 5.45 -12.60 -10.22
CA TYR A 59 4.72 -13.09 -9.06
C TYR A 59 5.29 -12.56 -7.75
N GLU A 60 6.61 -12.66 -7.55
CA GLU A 60 7.24 -12.20 -6.31
C GLU A 60 7.10 -10.69 -6.13
N ALA A 61 7.21 -9.92 -7.20
CA ALA A 61 7.00 -8.47 -7.14
C ALA A 61 5.55 -8.13 -6.79
N LEU A 62 4.58 -8.82 -7.41
CA LEU A 62 3.17 -8.64 -7.11
C LEU A 62 2.84 -9.03 -5.65
N SER A 63 3.34 -10.19 -5.20
CA SER A 63 3.20 -10.68 -3.83
C SER A 63 3.82 -9.74 -2.81
N TRP A 64 4.98 -9.16 -3.13
CA TRP A 64 5.64 -8.17 -2.29
C TRP A 64 4.77 -6.93 -2.10
N SER A 65 4.21 -6.39 -3.18
CA SER A 65 3.33 -5.21 -3.12
C SER A 65 2.13 -5.44 -2.19
N PHE A 66 1.44 -6.59 -2.29
CA PHE A 66 0.31 -6.90 -1.40
C PHE A 66 0.73 -7.01 0.06
N LYS A 67 1.83 -7.72 0.34
CA LYS A 67 2.34 -7.87 1.71
C LYS A 67 2.74 -6.52 2.31
N HIS A 68 3.31 -5.64 1.49
CA HIS A 68 3.71 -4.31 1.89
C HIS A 68 2.51 -3.41 2.20
N GLU A 69 1.45 -3.49 1.40
CA GLU A 69 0.19 -2.82 1.69
C GLU A 69 -0.44 -3.31 3.00
N MET A 70 -0.53 -4.64 3.19
CA MET A 70 -1.03 -5.24 4.44
C MET A 70 -0.25 -4.77 5.67
N TRP A 71 1.09 -4.66 5.54
CA TRP A 71 1.94 -4.14 6.61
C TRP A 71 1.55 -2.69 6.97
N HIS A 72 1.41 -1.82 5.98
CA HIS A 72 1.02 -0.43 6.21
C HIS A 72 -0.40 -0.30 6.75
N SER A 73 -1.35 -1.14 6.32
CA SER A 73 -2.68 -1.17 6.91
C SER A 73 -2.63 -1.48 8.40
N ALA A 74 -1.81 -2.45 8.81
CA ALA A 74 -1.63 -2.78 10.23
C ALA A 74 -0.98 -1.63 11.03
N GLU A 75 -0.01 -0.92 10.44
CA GLU A 75 0.58 0.28 11.06
C GLU A 75 -0.46 1.39 11.27
N MET A 76 -1.30 1.64 10.26
CA MET A 76 -2.38 2.64 10.35
C MET A 76 -3.37 2.29 11.45
N GLU A 77 -3.72 1.01 11.61
CA GLU A 77 -4.59 0.56 12.69
C GLU A 77 -3.95 0.69 14.08
N ALA A 78 -2.68 0.34 14.20
CA ALA A 78 -1.93 0.56 15.44
C ALA A 78 -1.96 2.04 15.83
N ILE A 79 -1.75 2.95 14.87
CA ILE A 79 -1.85 4.40 15.09
C ILE A 79 -3.27 4.79 15.54
N LYS A 80 -4.32 4.33 14.85
CA LYS A 80 -5.71 4.61 15.24
C LYS A 80 -6.00 4.17 16.67
N ARG A 81 -5.50 3.01 17.08
CA ARG A 81 -5.63 2.49 18.45
C ARG A 81 -4.93 3.39 19.46
N GLU A 82 -3.68 3.79 19.20
CA GLU A 82 -2.94 4.71 20.09
C GLU A 82 -3.62 6.08 20.18
N LEU A 83 -4.35 6.50 19.15
CA LEU A 83 -5.17 7.72 19.13
C LEU A 83 -6.54 7.56 19.80
N GLY A 84 -6.88 6.37 20.33
CA GLY A 84 -8.13 6.10 21.05
C GLY A 84 -9.34 5.81 20.16
N TYR A 85 -9.14 5.58 18.86
CA TYR A 85 -10.22 5.17 17.96
C TYR A 85 -10.46 3.66 18.03
N PRO A 86 -11.72 3.19 17.83
CA PRO A 86 -12.01 1.76 17.76
C PRO A 86 -11.32 1.12 16.55
N ILE A 87 -10.80 -0.08 16.75
CA ILE A 87 -10.38 -0.97 15.65
C ILE A 87 -11.55 -1.89 15.33
N VAL A 88 -11.90 -1.99 14.05
CA VAL A 88 -12.88 -2.95 13.55
C VAL A 88 -12.15 -3.85 12.57
N TRP A 89 -11.84 -5.07 13.00
CA TRP A 89 -11.43 -6.12 12.08
C TRP A 89 -12.69 -6.70 11.44
N MET A 90 -12.67 -6.95 10.13
CA MET A 90 -13.74 -7.76 9.52
C MET A 90 -13.67 -9.16 10.15
N GLU A 91 -14.80 -9.63 10.69
CA GLU A 91 -14.93 -11.03 11.07
C GLU A 91 -14.83 -11.85 9.77
N GLY A 92 -13.78 -12.66 9.66
CA GLY A 92 -13.52 -13.51 8.50
C GLY A 92 -14.47 -14.69 8.37
#